data_AF-A0A1A0XK77-F1
#
_entry.id   AF-A0A1A0XK77-F1
#
_cell.length_a   1.000
_cell.length_b   1.000
_cell.length_c   1.000
_cell.angle_alpha   90.00
_cell.angle_beta   90.00
_cell.angle_gamma   90.00
#
_symmetry.space_group_name_H-M   'P 1'
#
loop_
_entity.id
_entity.type
_entity.pdbx_description
1 polymer ?
#
loop_
_entity_poly.entity_id
_entity_poly.type
_entity_poly.pdbx_seq_one_letter_code
_entity_poly.pdbx_strand_id
1 'polypeptide(L)' 'MSSSYSKTPRKCSTCGAPLFYRRDVTTSESGTPRVDAMLVCRNEGCSEPALHLKTEHPDTQSQPA' A
#
# COMPACT_ATOMS: atom_id res chain seq x y z
N MET A 1 5.46 18.28 8.86
CA MET A 1 6.20 17.02 8.58
C MET A 1 6.14 16.77 7.09
N SER A 2 7.28 16.87 6.41
CA SER A 2 7.38 16.69 4.95
C SER A 2 7.34 15.19 4.64
N SER A 3 6.19 14.70 4.21
CA SER A 3 6.08 13.36 3.65
C SER A 3 6.93 13.30 2.39
N SER A 4 8.11 12.68 2.49
CA SER A 4 8.96 12.35 1.35
C SER A 4 8.14 11.52 0.36
N TYR A 5 7.58 12.20 -0.65
CA TYR A 5 6.89 11.55 -1.75
C TYR A 5 7.97 10.95 -2.67
N SER A 6 8.57 9.84 -2.21
CA SER A 6 9.35 8.96 -3.06
C SER A 6 8.45 8.64 -4.25
N LYS A 7 8.79 9.15 -5.44
CA LYS A 7 8.07 8.88 -6.70
C LYS A 7 8.08 7.37 -6.90
N THR A 8 7.06 6.70 -6.41
CA THR A 8 6.90 5.27 -6.56
C THR A 8 6.81 4.97 -8.05
N PRO A 9 7.61 4.02 -8.57
CA PRO A 9 7.59 3.69 -9.98
C PRO A 9 6.18 3.22 -10.35
N ARG A 10 5.55 3.92 -11.30
CA ARG A 10 4.16 3.63 -11.74
C ARG A 10 4.07 2.49 -12.74
N LYS A 11 5.16 1.75 -12.97
CA LYS A 11 5.24 0.67 -13.97
C LYS A 11 5.90 -0.55 -13.35
N CYS A 12 5.38 -1.72 -13.72
CA CYS A 12 5.89 -3.02 -13.31
C CYS A 12 7.27 -3.24 -13.95
N SER A 13 8.25 -3.70 -13.18
CA SER A 13 9.60 -3.92 -13.67
C SER A 13 9.70 -5.11 -14.62
N THR A 14 8.81 -6.12 -14.50
CA THR A 14 8.85 -7.30 -15.38
C THR A 14 8.08 -7.14 -16.68
N CYS A 15 6.87 -6.59 -16.63
CA CYS A 15 6.02 -6.49 -17.84
C CYS A 15 5.84 -5.06 -18.36
N GLY A 16 6.40 -4.04 -17.68
CA GLY A 16 6.27 -2.63 -18.09
C GLY A 16 4.84 -2.06 -17.96
N ALA A 17 3.88 -2.88 -17.55
CA ALA A 17 2.48 -2.51 -17.40
C ALA A 17 2.30 -1.48 -16.28
N PRO A 18 1.30 -0.59 -16.37
CA PRO A 18 1.01 0.37 -15.32
C PRO A 18 0.63 -0.35 -14.01
N LEU A 19 1.25 0.09 -12.92
CA LEU A 19 0.89 -0.33 -11.57
C LEU A 19 -0.24 0.55 -11.04
N PHE A 20 -1.21 -0.07 -10.38
CA PHE A 20 -2.36 0.61 -9.81
C PHE A 20 -2.24 0.63 -8.30
N TYR A 21 -2.58 1.76 -7.71
CA TYR A 21 -2.61 1.93 -6.28
C TYR A 21 -3.84 1.24 -5.69
N ARG A 22 -3.61 0.29 -4.79
CA ARG A 22 -4.62 -0.44 -4.05
C ARG A 22 -4.42 -0.19 -2.55
N ARG A 23 -5.52 -0.01 -1.83
CA ARG A 23 -5.55 -0.01 -0.37
C ARG A 23 -6.42 -1.16 0.10
N ASP A 24 -5.84 -2.05 0.90
CA ASP A 24 -6.58 -3.11 1.58
C ASP A 24 -6.73 -2.75 3.04
N VAL A 25 -7.96 -2.71 3.51
CA VAL A 25 -8.25 -2.52 4.93
C VAL A 25 -8.43 -3.89 5.55
N THR A 26 -7.52 -4.26 6.43
CA THR A 26 -7.58 -5.49 7.22
C THR A 26 -7.87 -5.12 8.66
N THR A 27 -9.02 -5.53 9.18
CA THR A 27 -9.32 -5.41 10.61
C THR A 27 -8.74 -6.63 11.32
N SER A 28 -7.75 -6.46 12.18
CA SER A 28 -7.23 -7.56 13.00
C SER A 28 -8.21 -7.88 14.14
N GLU A 29 -8.11 -9.09 14.71
CA GLU A 29 -8.92 -9.51 15.88
C GLU A 29 -8.79 -8.55 17.07
N SER A 30 -7.69 -7.81 17.17
CA SER A 30 -7.47 -6.76 18.17
C SER A 30 -8.32 -5.49 17.97
N GLY A 31 -9.17 -5.44 16.94
CA GLY A 31 -10.05 -4.30 16.63
C GLY A 31 -9.34 -3.10 16.00
N THR A 32 -8.01 -3.16 15.84
CA THR A 32 -7.24 -2.10 15.17
C THR A 32 -7.34 -2.30 13.64
N PRO A 33 -7.88 -1.31 12.89
CA PRO A 33 -7.82 -1.36 11.44
C PRO A 33 -6.37 -1.24 11.00
N ARG A 34 -5.98 -1.98 9.96
CA ARG A 34 -4.70 -1.85 9.27
C ARG A 34 -5.01 -1.54 7.82
N VAL A 35 -4.45 -0.47 7.28
CA VAL A 35 -4.59 -0.12 5.87
C VAL A 35 -3.29 -0.40 5.16
N ASP A 36 -3.25 -1.45 4.35
CA ASP A 36 -2.09 -1.83 3.55
C ASP A 36 -2.18 -1.18 2.17
N ALA A 37 -1.24 -0.30 1.85
CA ALA A 37 -1.16 0.36 0.56
C ALA A 37 -0.15 -0.38 -0.33
N MET A 38 -0.62 -0.89 -1.46
CA MET A 38 0.19 -1.66 -2.40
C MET A 38 0.03 -1.14 -3.83
N LEU A 39 1.03 -1.38 -4.66
CA LEU A 39 0.96 -1.24 -6.10
C LEU A 39 0.76 -2.60 -6.73
N VAL A 40 -0.32 -2.76 -7.49
CA VAL A 40 -0.70 -4.03 -8.11
C VAL A 40 -0.58 -3.91 -9.62
N CYS A 41 0.02 -4.91 -10.24
CA CYS A 41 0.03 -5.01 -11.69
C CYS A 41 -1.34 -5.46 -12.19
N ARG A 42 -1.94 -4.71 -13.12
CA ARG A 42 -3.23 -5.09 -13.73
C ARG A 42 -3.10 -6.17 -14.79
N ASN A 43 -1.88 -6.44 -15.26
CA ASN A 43 -1.67 -7.45 -16.28
C ASN A 43 -1.71 -8.84 -15.63
N GLU A 44 -2.79 -9.58 -15.85
CA GLU A 44 -2.98 -10.94 -15.30
C GLU A 44 -1.94 -11.94 -15.83
N GLY A 45 -1.30 -11.66 -16.97
CA GLY A 45 -0.16 -12.41 -17.49
C GLY A 45 1.17 -12.11 -16.77
N CYS A 46 1.18 -11.17 -15.83
CA CYS A 46 2.36 -10.75 -15.08
C CYS A 46 2.25 -11.33 -13.67
N SER A 47 2.93 -12.44 -13.40
CA SER A 47 2.93 -13.13 -12.11
C SER A 47 3.67 -12.37 -10.99
N GLU A 48 4.08 -11.13 -11.23
CA GLU A 48 4.87 -10.37 -10.27
C GLU A 48 4.06 -9.85 -9.09
N PRO A 49 4.68 -9.80 -7.89
CA PRO A 49 4.00 -9.54 -6.64
C PRO A 49 3.56 -8.09 -6.53
N ALA A 50 2.46 -7.87 -5.81
CA ALA A 50 2.05 -6.53 -5.38
C ALA A 50 3.21 -5.87 -4.63
N LEU A 51 3.68 -4.71 -5.10
CA LEU A 51 4.74 -3.96 -4.44
C LEU A 51 4.11 -3.24 -3.24
N HIS A 52 4.40 -3.75 -2.04
CA HIS A 52 3.96 -3.12 -0.81
C HIS A 52 4.63 -1.75 -0.64
N LEU A 53 3.83 -0.71 -0.44
CA LEU A 53 4.31 0.65 -0.27
C LEU A 53 4.42 1.03 1.20
N LYS A 54 3.32 0.89 1.93
CA LYS A 54 3.23 1.23 3.34
C LYS A 54 2.03 0.55 3.98
N THR A 55 2.20 0.20 5.24
CA THR A 55 1.10 -0.16 6.11
C THR A 55 0.79 1.05 6.99
N GLU A 56 -0.43 1.55 6.93
CA GLU A 56 -0.93 2.59 7.83
C GLU A 56 -1.76 1.94 8.92
N HIS A 57 -1.42 2.22 10.17
CA HIS A 57 -2.30 2.01 11.30
C HIS A 57 -2.99 3.35 11.54
N PRO A 58 -4.33 3.47 11.39
CA PRO A 58 -5.06 4.62 11.86
C PRO A 58 -4.96 4.60 13.38
N ASP A 59 -3.90 5.22 13.85
CA ASP A 59 -3.58 5.35 15.25
C ASP A 59 -4.73 6.09 15.94
N THR A 60 -5.49 5.38 16.76
CA THR A 60 -6.31 6.02 17.79
C THR A 60 -5.42 6.29 18.99
N GLN A 61 -4.33 7.05 18.84
CA GLN A 61 -3.55 7.53 19.98
C GLN A 61 -2.64 8.73 19.68
N SER A 62 -3.28 9.84 19.29
CA SER A 62 -2.75 11.16 19.69
C SER A 62 -3.76 11.87 20.61
N GLN A 63 -4.17 11.21 21.69
CA GLN A 63 -4.75 11.89 22.85
C GLN A 63 -3.70 11.85 23.98
N PRO A 64 -3.01 12.97 24.26
CA PRO A 64 -2.36 13.12 25.56
C PRO A 64 -3.43 13.24 26.65
N ALA A 65 -3.22 12.50 27.73
CA ALA A 65 -4.02 12.48 28.94
C ALA A 65 -4.02 13.81 29.70
#